data_AF-A0A258M4U3-F1
#
_entry.id   AF-A0A258M4U3-F1
#
_cell.length_a   1.000
_cell.length_b   1.000
_cell.length_c   1.000
_cell.angle_alpha   90.00
_cell.angle_beta   90.00
_cell.angle_gamma   90.00
#
_symmetry.space_group_name_H-M   'P 1'
#
loop_
_entity.id
_entity.type
_entity.pdbx_description
1 polymer ?
#
loop_
_entity_poly.entity_id
_entity_poly.type
_entity_poly.pdbx_seq_one_letter_code
_entity_poly.pdbx_strand_id
1 'polypeptide(L)' 'MALRSTVSGISSPEDLAHALRSAMYLADDGIATAGYLSLALGKPLLLEGAPGVGKTEAAKAL' A
#
# COMPACT_ATOMS: atom_id res chain seq x y z
N MET A 1 -14.90 -14.44 7.25
CA MET A 1 -13.56 -13.86 7.06
C MET A 1 -13.59 -12.47 7.69
N ALA A 2 -13.03 -12.30 8.88
CA ALA A 2 -13.09 -11.02 9.58
C ALA A 2 -12.03 -10.08 8.96
N LEU A 3 -12.48 -9.00 8.33
CA LEU A 3 -11.60 -7.90 7.93
C LEU A 3 -10.96 -7.36 9.21
N ARG A 4 -9.62 -7.33 9.28
CA ARG A 4 -8.95 -6.54 10.32
C ARG A 4 -9.28 -5.08 10.02
N SER A 5 -10.21 -4.50 10.78
CA SER A 5 -10.75 -3.16 10.53
C SER A 5 -9.70 -2.05 10.63
N THR A 6 -8.52 -2.35 11.18
CA THR A 6 -7.40 -1.42 11.30
C THR A 6 -6.10 -2.16 11.05
N VAL A 7 -5.47 -1.91 9.90
CA VAL A 7 -4.09 -2.35 9.62
C VAL A 7 -3.17 -1.39 10.35
N SER A 8 -2.62 -1.76 11.50
CA SER A 8 -1.62 -0.93 12.21
C SER A 8 -2.03 0.54 12.41
N GLY A 9 -3.32 0.83 12.57
CA GLY A 9 -3.85 2.21 12.71
C GLY A 9 -4.21 2.92 11.40
N ILE A 10 -4.04 2.27 10.25
CA ILE A 10 -4.48 2.74 8.93
C ILE A 10 -5.92 2.25 8.70
N SER A 11 -6.83 3.18 8.43
CA SER A 11 -8.27 2.90 8.30
C SER A 11 -8.80 3.03 6.88
N SER A 12 -8.04 3.65 5.97
CA SER A 12 -8.42 3.89 4.58
C SER A 12 -7.22 3.83 3.62
N PRO A 13 -7.45 3.68 2.29
CA PRO A 13 -6.42 3.89 1.28
C PRO A 13 -5.75 5.26 1.36
N GLU A 14 -6.51 6.31 1.67
CA GLU A 14 -6.00 7.67 1.81
C GLU A 14 -5.03 7.79 2.99
N ASP A 15 -5.34 7.15 4.12
CA ASP A 15 -4.43 7.07 5.28
C ASP A 15 -3.13 6.36 4.89
N LEU A 16 -3.22 5.28 4.10
CA LEU A 16 -2.05 4.55 3.62
C LEU A 16 -1.20 5.43 2.69
N ALA A 17 -1.82 6.17 1.77
CA ALA A 17 -1.10 7.07 0.88
C ALA A 17 -0.33 8.16 1.66
N HIS A 18 -0.91 8.67 2.75
CA HIS A 18 -0.23 9.62 3.64
C HIS A 18 0.94 8.99 4.40
N ALA A 19 0.76 7.75 4.89
CA ALA A 19 1.84 7.00 5.55
C ALA A 19 2.99 6.71 4.58
N LEU A 20 2.68 6.26 3.35
CA LEU A 20 3.67 6.00 2.30
C LEU A 20 4.41 7.27 1.90
N ARG A 21 3.71 8.41 1.79
CA ARG A 21 4.35 9.70 1.52
C ARG A 21 5.36 10.07 2.62
N SER A 22 5.03 9.79 3.87
CA SER A 22 5.92 9.99 5.02
C SER A 22 7.14 9.04 4.97
N ALA A 23 6.98 7.88 4.34
CA ALA A 23 8.04 6.92 4.01
C ALA A 23 8.75 7.21 2.67
N MET A 24 8.62 8.43 2.13
CA MET A 24 9.24 8.85 0.87
C MET A 24 8.77 8.08 -0.38
N TYR A 25 7.59 7.47 -0.32
CA TYR A 25 6.95 6.81 -1.47
C TYR A 25 5.67 7.54 -1.87
N LEU A 26 5.61 8.02 -3.12
CA LEU A 26 4.41 8.66 -3.65
C LEU A 26 3.51 7.61 -4.31
N ALA A 27 2.53 7.13 -3.57
CA ALA A 27 1.49 6.26 -4.10
C ALA A 27 0.45 7.06 -4.88
N ASP A 28 0.03 6.51 -6.02
CA ASP A 28 -1.22 6.89 -6.67
C ASP A 28 -2.41 6.16 -6.02
N ASP A 29 -3.62 6.49 -6.47
CA ASP A 29 -4.85 5.90 -5.94
C ASP A 29 -4.90 4.37 -6.13
N GLY A 30 -4.29 3.86 -7.20
CA GLY A 30 -4.22 2.44 -7.50
C GLY A 30 -3.36 1.68 -6.50
N ILE A 31 -2.14 2.16 -6.25
CA ILE A 31 -1.22 1.57 -5.27
C ILE A 31 -1.76 1.75 -3.85
N ALA A 32 -2.32 2.90 -3.51
CA ALA A 32 -2.93 3.15 -2.21
C ALA A 32 -4.07 2.16 -1.93
N THR A 33 -4.97 1.95 -2.90
CA THR A 33 -6.10 1.03 -2.76
C THR A 33 -5.63 -0.42 -2.69
N ALA A 34 -4.79 -0.85 -3.62
CA ALA A 34 -4.32 -2.24 -3.68
C ALA A 34 -3.47 -2.61 -2.46
N GLY A 35 -2.58 -1.72 -2.01
CA GLY A 35 -1.78 -1.90 -0.80
C GLY A 35 -2.63 -1.97 0.46
N TYR A 36 -3.64 -1.10 0.59
CA TYR A 36 -4.55 -1.14 1.74
C TYR A 36 -5.29 -2.48 1.80
N LEU A 37 -5.84 -2.93 0.66
CA LEU A 37 -6.54 -4.21 0.59
C LEU A 37 -5.61 -5.40 0.84
N SER A 38 -4.36 -5.37 0.34
CA SER A 38 -3.41 -6.46 0.56
C SER A 38 -3.11 -6.62 2.05
N LEU A 39 -2.91 -5.51 2.76
CA LEU A 39 -2.68 -5.49 4.19
C LEU A 39 -3.93 -5.88 4.99
N ALA A 40 -5.11 -5.36 4.63
CA ALA A 40 -6.37 -5.63 5.32
C ALA A 40 -6.82 -7.09 5.18
N LEU A 41 -6.56 -7.70 4.02
CA LEU A 41 -6.91 -9.09 3.70
C LEU A 41 -5.79 -10.09 4.07
N GLY A 42 -4.60 -9.60 4.40
CA GLY A 42 -3.41 -10.44 4.62
C GLY A 42 -3.04 -11.25 3.38
N LYS A 43 -3.10 -10.62 2.20
CA LYS A 43 -2.81 -11.25 0.89
C LYS A 43 -1.58 -10.62 0.25
N PRO A 44 -0.74 -11.41 -0.46
CA PRO A 44 0.40 -10.86 -1.17
C PRO A 44 -0.04 -9.91 -2.29
N LEU A 45 0.75 -8.87 -2.53
CA LEU A 45 0.56 -7.90 -3.61
C LEU A 45 1.67 -8.07 -4.66
N LEU A 46 1.29 -8.29 -5.92
CA LEU A 46 2.20 -8.28 -7.06
C LEU A 46 2.21 -6.87 -7.67
N LEU A 47 3.40 -6.29 -7.81
CA LEU A 47 3.60 -4.99 -8.45
C LEU A 47 4.17 -5.17 -9.86
N GLU A 48 3.40 -4.82 -10.88
CA GLU A 48 3.81 -4.88 -12.28
C GLU A 48 4.05 -3.48 -12.87
N GLY A 49 4.90 -3.38 -13.89
CA GLY A 49 5.18 -2.12 -14.59
C GLY A 49 6.59 -2.04 -15.15
N ALA A 50 6.87 -1.00 -15.94
CA ALA A 50 8.16 -0.79 -16.59
C ALA A 50 9.33 -0.70 -15.57
N PRO A 51 10.58 -1.03 -15.95
CA PRO A 51 11.74 -0.81 -15.09
C PRO A 51 11.83 0.66 -14.62
N GLY A 52 12.19 0.88 -13.35
CA GLY A 52 12.36 2.22 -12.79
C GLY A 52 11.11 2.93 -12.27
N VAL A 53 9.90 2.36 -12.39
CA VAL A 53 8.64 2.99 -11.90
C VAL A 53 8.42 2.89 -10.37
N GLY A 54 9.48 2.63 -9.59
CA GLY A 54 9.38 2.63 -8.12
C GLY A 54 8.86 1.34 -7.46
N LYS A 55 8.72 0.22 -8.19
CA LYS A 55 8.25 -1.07 -7.63
C LYS A 55 9.04 -1.55 -6.40
N THR A 56 10.37 -1.39 -6.44
CA THR A 56 11.25 -1.79 -5.32
C THR A 56 11.05 -0.89 -4.10
N GLU A 57 10.90 0.41 -4.32
CA GLU A 57 10.67 1.36 -3.22
C GLU A 57 9.28 1.18 -2.61
N ALA A 58 8.27 0.85 -3.43
CA ALA A 58 6.95 0.49 -2.95
C ALA A 58 6.99 -0.70 -1.98
N ALA A 59 7.75 -1.74 -2.33
CA ALA A 59 7.91 -2.93 -1.49
C ALA A 59 8.72 -2.69 -0.20
N LYS A 60 9.52 -1.61 -0.14
CA LYS A 60 10.22 -1.20 1.10
C LYS A 60 9.35 -0.33 2.01
N ALA A 61 8.47 0.46 1.41
CA ALA A 61 7.61 1.39 2.13
C ALA A 61 6.36 0.73 2.74
N LEU A 62 5.89 -0.37 2.12
CA LEU A 62 4.82 -1.25 2.61
C LEU A 62 5.35 -2.28 3.62
#